data_AF-A0A954D487-F1
#
_entry.id   AF-A0A954D487-F1
#
_cell.length_a   1.000
_cell.length_b   1.000
_cell.length_c   1.000
_cell.angle_alpha   90.00
_cell.angle_beta   90.00
_cell.angle_gamma   90.00
#
_symmetry.space_group_name_H-M   'P 1'
#
loop_
_entity.id
_entity.type
_entity.pdbx_description
1 polymer ?
#
loop_
_entity_poly.entity_id
_entity_poly.type
_entity_poly.pdbx_seq_one_letter_code
_entity_poly.pdbx_strand_id
1 'polypeptide(L)'
;DSRVRGDQLLRPPRSTSLEEGERIHRALESIEWWDDLVGVPPELGDCSIERLEEWLSRRGFARRLRTASGAAFEDCTVEVSNEAPFALGDAERLLSGTIDRLVLAARDGRVIYAEVIDYKSDRWSSQRDQERATERYTSQLAAYEGAVRRLYRPTVSTSHLLFVRPETPEFAPPSSGRSGERVARPEPTGQLELFGDDETL
;
A
#
# COMPACT_ATOMS: atom_id res chain seq x y z
N ASP A 1 22.74 -30.32 37.14
CA ASP A 1 21.73 -30.97 36.27
C ASP A 1 20.92 -29.89 35.58
N SER A 2 21.23 -29.66 34.30
CA SER A 2 20.85 -28.48 33.54
C SER A 2 19.42 -28.57 33.01
N ARG A 3 18.54 -27.71 33.53
CA ARG A 3 17.20 -27.44 32.98
C ARG A 3 17.34 -26.65 31.68
N VAL A 4 16.91 -27.25 30.56
CA VAL A 4 16.75 -26.55 29.28
C VAL A 4 15.49 -25.67 29.36
N ARG A 5 15.62 -24.39 29.01
CA ARG A 5 14.50 -23.43 28.91
C ARG A 5 13.68 -23.72 27.66
N GLY A 6 12.35 -23.72 27.82
CA GLY A 6 11.37 -23.94 26.75
C GLY A 6 11.08 -22.69 25.92
N ASP A 7 12.11 -22.03 25.39
CA ASP A 7 11.99 -20.90 24.46
C ASP A 7 12.55 -21.17 23.06
N GLN A 8 13.03 -22.40 22.79
CA GLN A 8 13.57 -22.81 21.48
C GLN A 8 12.66 -23.78 20.68
N LEU A 9 11.35 -23.82 20.98
CA LEU A 9 10.42 -24.67 20.24
C LEU A 9 9.68 -23.88 19.15
N LEU A 10 10.02 -24.19 17.89
CA LEU A 10 9.22 -24.00 16.68
C LEU A 10 9.09 -22.56 16.13
N ARG A 11 10.21 -21.97 15.67
CA ARG A 11 10.12 -21.10 14.49
C ARG A 11 10.15 -22.00 13.26
N PRO A 12 9.09 -22.08 12.44
CA PRO A 12 9.18 -22.73 11.14
C PRO A 12 10.29 -22.04 10.32
N PRO A 13 11.02 -22.78 9.47
CA PRO A 13 11.97 -22.16 8.56
C PRO A 13 11.25 -21.06 7.77
N ARG A 14 11.79 -19.85 7.80
CA ARG A 14 11.21 -18.70 7.09
C ARG A 14 11.12 -19.08 5.61
N SER A 15 9.94 -18.92 5.01
CA SER A 15 9.79 -19.12 3.57
C SER A 15 10.54 -18.02 2.83
N THR A 16 11.08 -18.33 1.66
CA THR A 16 11.83 -17.39 0.81
C THR A 16 11.06 -16.09 0.54
N SER A 17 9.73 -16.16 0.43
CA SER A 17 8.85 -15.00 0.24
C SER A 17 8.80 -14.05 1.44
N LEU A 18 8.89 -14.56 2.68
CA LEU A 18 8.91 -13.73 3.89
C LEU A 18 10.26 -13.02 4.03
N GLU A 19 11.36 -13.71 3.74
CA GLU A 19 12.71 -13.13 3.79
C GLU A 19 12.91 -12.04 2.72
N GLU A 20 12.30 -12.24 1.56
CA GLU A 20 12.28 -11.24 0.48
C GLU A 20 11.44 -10.02 0.85
N GLY A 21 10.23 -10.23 1.40
CA GLY A 21 9.39 -9.14 1.90
C GLY A 21 10.08 -8.31 2.99
N GLU A 22 10.70 -8.95 3.98
CA GLU A 22 11.48 -8.27 5.03
C GLU A 22 12.63 -7.43 4.44
N ARG A 23 13.26 -7.89 3.35
CA ARG A 23 14.34 -7.16 2.67
C ARG A 23 13.83 -5.92 1.94
N ILE A 24 12.70 -6.05 1.23
CA ILE A 24 12.07 -4.92 0.53
C ILE A 24 11.60 -3.86 1.55
N HIS A 25 10.96 -4.26 2.65
CA HIS A 25 10.56 -3.32 3.70
C HIS A 25 11.75 -2.56 4.27
N ARG A 26 12.86 -3.24 4.58
CA ARG A 26 14.08 -2.58 5.06
C ARG A 26 14.67 -1.61 4.04
N ALA A 27 14.62 -1.94 2.76
CA ALA A 27 15.05 -1.04 1.71
C ALA A 27 14.20 0.23 1.72
N LEU A 28 12.87 0.09 1.80
CA LEU A 28 11.92 1.21 1.84
C LEU A 28 12.03 2.03 3.13
N GLU A 29 12.31 1.40 4.26
CA GLU A 29 12.56 2.05 5.56
C GLU A 29 13.72 3.06 5.48
N SER A 30 14.73 2.77 4.66
CA SER A 30 15.89 3.66 4.47
C SER A 30 15.60 4.90 3.60
N ILE A 31 14.45 4.93 2.90
CA ILE A 31 14.12 5.99 1.95
C ILE A 31 13.29 7.05 2.67
N GLU A 32 13.89 8.18 3.02
CA GLU A 32 13.13 9.32 3.52
C GLU A 32 12.36 10.00 2.38
N TRP A 33 13.04 10.35 1.29
CA TRP A 33 12.41 10.84 0.06
C TRP A 33 13.05 10.18 -1.15
N TRP A 34 12.21 9.86 -2.13
CA TRP A 34 12.71 9.28 -3.39
C TRP A 34 13.69 10.21 -4.10
N ASP A 35 13.45 11.52 -4.04
CA ASP A 35 14.24 12.53 -4.73
C ASP A 35 15.70 12.61 -4.25
N ASP A 36 16.01 12.07 -3.07
CA ASP A 36 17.33 12.15 -2.43
C ASP A 36 18.19 10.90 -2.68
N LEU A 37 17.64 9.91 -3.40
CA LEU A 37 18.33 8.64 -3.64
C LEU A 37 19.54 8.81 -4.56
N VAL A 38 20.67 8.25 -4.13
CA VAL A 38 21.84 8.04 -4.99
C VAL A 38 21.74 6.64 -5.60
N GLY A 39 20.87 6.53 -6.60
CA GLY A 39 20.53 5.27 -7.25
C GLY A 39 19.48 4.46 -6.49
N VAL A 40 18.85 3.51 -7.19
CA VAL A 40 17.79 2.65 -6.65
C VAL A 40 18.43 1.53 -5.82
N PRO A 41 18.02 1.31 -4.57
CA PRO A 41 18.51 0.18 -3.76
C PRO A 41 18.29 -1.16 -4.48
N PRO A 42 19.34 -2.00 -4.63
CA PRO A 42 19.22 -3.28 -5.32
C PRO A 42 18.24 -4.25 -4.63
N GLU A 43 18.00 -4.07 -3.34
CA GLU A 43 17.03 -4.82 -2.54
C GLU A 43 15.59 -4.66 -3.01
N LEU A 44 15.27 -3.56 -3.72
CA LEU A 44 13.95 -3.36 -4.31
C LEU A 44 13.69 -4.33 -5.48
N GLY A 45 14.74 -4.95 -6.04
CA GLY A 45 14.60 -6.03 -7.02
C GLY A 45 13.66 -5.68 -8.17
N ASP A 46 12.54 -6.37 -8.25
CA ASP A 46 11.52 -6.22 -9.29
C ASP A 46 10.34 -5.31 -8.89
N CYS A 47 10.49 -4.50 -7.85
CA CYS A 47 9.51 -3.48 -7.51
C CYS A 47 9.27 -2.50 -8.67
N SER A 48 8.04 -1.99 -8.76
CA SER A 48 7.67 -0.95 -9.70
C SER A 48 8.29 0.39 -9.27
N ILE A 49 9.39 0.75 -9.92
CA ILE A 49 10.13 1.98 -9.65
C ILE A 49 9.27 3.23 -9.88
N GLU A 50 8.51 3.26 -10.98
CA GLU A 50 7.59 4.36 -11.29
C GLU A 50 6.56 4.58 -10.18
N ARG A 51 6.00 3.51 -9.64
CA ARG A 51 5.03 3.58 -8.53
C ARG A 51 5.69 4.04 -7.24
N LEU A 52 6.88 3.52 -6.92
CA LEU A 52 7.62 3.98 -5.74
C LEU A 52 7.98 5.47 -5.85
N GLU A 53 8.43 5.93 -7.01
CA GLU A 53 8.71 7.34 -7.28
C GLU A 53 7.46 8.21 -7.13
N GLU A 54 6.32 7.79 -7.68
CA GLU A 54 5.05 8.52 -7.54
C GLU A 54 4.63 8.70 -6.08
N TRP A 55 4.88 7.69 -5.25
CA TRP A 55 4.41 7.67 -3.86
C TRP A 55 5.40 8.30 -2.88
N LEU A 56 6.70 8.09 -3.10
CA LEU A 56 7.75 8.45 -2.14
C LEU A 56 8.49 9.75 -2.51
N SER A 57 8.19 10.37 -3.65
CA SER A 57 8.70 11.70 -3.99
C SER A 57 7.95 12.83 -3.30
N ARG A 58 8.64 13.95 -3.07
CA ARG A 58 8.06 15.19 -2.56
C ARG A 58 6.97 15.71 -3.49
N ARG A 59 7.18 15.61 -4.81
CA ARG A 59 6.18 16.01 -5.81
C ARG A 59 4.90 15.18 -5.72
N GLY A 60 5.05 13.86 -5.59
CA GLY A 60 3.94 12.94 -5.39
C GLY A 60 3.13 13.28 -4.16
N PHE A 61 3.80 13.45 -3.02
CA PHE A 61 3.20 13.85 -1.76
C PHE A 61 2.53 15.23 -1.83
N ALA A 62 3.20 16.24 -2.40
CA ALA A 62 2.67 17.59 -2.56
C ALA A 62 1.35 17.63 -3.34
N ARG A 63 1.22 16.78 -4.37
CA ARG A 63 -0.04 16.62 -5.11
C ARG A 63 -1.14 16.08 -4.21
N ARG A 64 -0.88 15.03 -3.44
CA ARG A 64 -1.86 14.42 -2.53
C ARG A 64 -2.24 15.36 -1.39
N LEU A 65 -1.27 16.02 -0.77
CA LEU A 65 -1.48 17.08 0.23
C LEU A 65 -2.41 18.17 -0.30
N ARG A 66 -2.13 18.70 -1.49
CA ARG A 66 -2.92 19.75 -2.12
C ARG A 66 -4.34 19.28 -2.43
N THR A 67 -4.49 18.09 -2.99
CA THR A 67 -5.80 17.52 -3.30
C THR A 67 -6.64 17.29 -2.04
N ALA A 68 -6.04 16.77 -0.97
CA ALA A 68 -6.76 16.37 0.23
C ALA A 68 -7.03 17.54 1.19
N SER A 69 -6.13 18.52 1.28
CA SER A 69 -6.19 19.59 2.29
C SER A 69 -6.25 21.00 1.71
N GLY A 70 -5.98 21.18 0.42
CA GLY A 70 -5.84 22.48 -0.24
C GLY A 70 -4.51 23.19 0.07
N ALA A 71 -3.68 22.68 0.96
CA ALA A 71 -2.40 23.31 1.33
C ALA A 71 -1.32 23.08 0.26
N ALA A 72 -0.46 24.08 0.08
CA ALA A 72 0.76 23.93 -0.69
C ALA A 72 1.84 23.27 0.19
N PHE A 73 2.72 22.50 -0.44
CA PHE A 73 3.80 21.80 0.27
C PHE A 73 4.79 22.80 0.88
N GLU A 74 5.06 23.89 0.18
CA GLU A 74 5.97 24.95 0.55
C GLU A 74 5.51 25.74 1.79
N ASP A 75 4.20 25.70 2.09
CA ASP A 75 3.61 26.35 3.26
C ASP A 75 3.68 25.46 4.51
N CYS A 76 4.23 24.25 4.39
CA CYS A 76 4.20 23.24 5.44
C CYS A 76 5.62 22.83 5.87
N THR A 77 5.78 22.57 7.16
CA THR A 77 6.85 21.70 7.64
C THR A 77 6.40 20.26 7.43
N VAL A 78 7.20 19.46 6.74
CA VAL A 78 6.86 18.06 6.45
C VAL A 78 7.87 17.13 7.11
N GLU A 79 7.35 16.16 7.86
CA GLU A 79 8.13 15.15 8.55
C GLU A 79 7.78 13.76 8.02
N VAL A 80 8.79 12.95 7.72
CA VAL A 80 8.64 11.55 7.34
C VAL A 80 9.18 10.70 8.49
N SER A 81 8.41 9.69 8.88
CA SER A 81 8.84 8.67 9.83
C SER A 81 8.59 7.31 9.21
N ASN A 82 9.66 6.60 8.88
CA ASN A 82 9.59 5.19 8.48
C ASN A 82 9.65 4.30 9.73
N GLU A 83 8.96 3.16 9.68
CA GLU A 83 8.80 2.25 10.82
C GLU A 83 8.34 3.00 12.09
N ALA A 84 7.35 3.87 11.95
CA ALA A 84 6.86 4.75 13.01
C ALA A 84 6.12 3.95 14.09
N PRO A 85 6.69 3.78 15.30
CA PRO A 85 6.05 3.03 16.36
C PRO A 85 4.89 3.83 16.95
N PHE A 86 3.83 3.15 17.38
CA PHE A 86 2.78 3.75 18.16
C PHE A 86 2.32 2.83 19.29
N ALA A 87 1.88 3.45 20.37
CA ALA A 87 1.26 2.78 21.49
C ALA A 87 0.13 3.67 22.02
N LEU A 88 -1.09 3.16 21.99
CA LEU A 88 -2.30 3.81 22.46
C LEU A 88 -2.97 2.93 23.50
N GLY A 89 -2.97 3.41 24.74
CA GLY A 89 -3.73 2.80 25.81
C GLY A 89 -5.08 3.47 25.97
N ASP A 90 -6.11 2.67 26.23
CA ASP A 90 -7.26 3.09 27.04
C ASP A 90 -7.27 2.31 28.37
N ALA A 91 -8.32 2.48 29.18
CA ALA A 91 -8.42 1.88 30.51
C ALA A 91 -8.35 0.34 30.51
N GLU A 92 -8.60 -0.33 29.38
CA GLU A 92 -8.72 -1.79 29.31
C GLU A 92 -7.82 -2.42 28.24
N ARG A 93 -7.30 -1.66 27.28
CA ARG A 93 -6.55 -2.19 26.13
C ARG A 93 -5.38 -1.30 25.74
N LEU A 94 -4.26 -1.95 25.43
CA LEU A 94 -3.13 -1.34 24.75
C LEU A 94 -3.13 -1.78 23.29
N LEU A 95 -3.32 -0.82 22.39
CA LEU A 95 -3.09 -0.99 20.96
C LEU A 95 -1.71 -0.47 20.63
N SER A 96 -0.81 -1.35 20.19
CA SER A 96 0.53 -0.98 19.76
C SER A 96 0.88 -1.63 18.43
N GLY A 97 1.70 -0.96 17.64
CA GLY A 97 2.18 -1.46 16.37
C GLY A 97 3.21 -0.51 15.76
N THR A 98 3.53 -0.77 14.50
CA THR A 98 4.46 0.05 13.73
C THR A 98 3.82 0.34 12.37
N ILE A 99 3.87 1.61 11.97
CA ILE A 99 3.40 2.06 10.66
C ILE A 99 4.62 2.10 9.74
N ASP A 100 4.58 1.39 8.61
CA ASP A 100 5.70 1.32 7.68
C ASP A 100 6.20 2.72 7.28
N ARG A 101 5.27 3.62 6.97
CA ARG A 101 5.56 5.03 6.71
C ARG A 101 4.44 5.96 7.12
N LEU A 102 4.80 6.96 7.90
CA LEU A 102 3.94 8.09 8.27
C LEU A 102 4.55 9.39 7.75
N VAL A 103 3.78 10.16 7.00
CA VAL A 103 4.16 11.51 6.59
C VAL A 103 3.20 12.51 7.21
N LEU A 104 3.74 13.50 7.94
CA LEU A 104 2.97 14.57 8.57
C LEU A 104 3.31 15.90 7.91
N ALA A 105 2.29 16.66 7.50
CA ALA A 105 2.46 18.05 7.11
C ALA A 105 1.81 18.96 8.16
N ALA A 106 2.59 19.88 8.70
CA ALA A 106 2.17 20.85 9.69
C ALA A 106 2.29 22.28 9.14
N ARG A 107 1.30 23.11 9.46
CA ARG A 107 1.30 24.55 9.20
C ARG A 107 0.99 25.27 10.50
N ASP A 108 1.77 26.31 10.81
CA ASP A 108 1.63 27.09 12.05
C ASP A 108 1.66 26.21 13.33
N GLY A 109 2.51 25.18 13.34
CA GLY A 109 2.67 24.24 14.46
C GLY A 109 1.52 23.23 14.63
N ARG A 110 0.55 23.18 13.70
CA ARG A 110 -0.55 22.22 13.71
C ARG A 110 -0.45 21.27 12.53
N VAL A 111 -0.56 19.97 12.80
CA VAL A 111 -0.67 18.96 11.73
C VAL A 111 -1.97 19.18 10.98
N ILE A 112 -1.88 19.48 9.68
CA ILE A 112 -3.04 19.67 8.81
C ILE A 112 -3.32 18.44 7.96
N TYR A 113 -2.30 17.63 7.69
CA TYR A 113 -2.41 16.44 6.88
C TYR A 113 -1.50 15.33 7.42
N ALA A 114 -2.04 14.12 7.46
CA ALA A 114 -1.27 12.91 7.75
C ALA A 114 -1.53 11.87 6.66
N GLU A 115 -0.45 11.28 6.15
CA GLU A 115 -0.50 10.20 5.16
C GLU A 115 0.15 8.94 5.76
N VAL A 116 -0.65 7.89 5.89
CA VAL A 116 -0.20 6.56 6.27
C VAL A 116 -0.01 5.74 5.00
N ILE A 117 1.17 5.17 4.83
CA ILE A 117 1.47 4.23 3.74
C ILE A 117 1.92 2.93 4.38
N ASP A 118 1.29 1.84 3.97
CA ASP A 118 1.64 0.48 4.35
C ASP A 118 2.03 -0.27 3.07
N TYR A 119 3.24 -0.83 3.06
CA TYR A 119 3.83 -1.48 1.89
C TYR A 119 3.42 -2.94 1.84
N LYS A 120 3.16 -3.42 0.62
CA LYS A 120 2.87 -4.83 0.37
C LYS A 120 3.68 -5.36 -0.80
N SER A 121 4.50 -6.37 -0.52
CA SER A 121 5.30 -7.09 -1.52
C SER A 121 4.58 -8.33 -2.06
N ASP A 122 3.31 -8.54 -1.69
CA ASP A 122 2.48 -9.60 -2.24
C ASP A 122 2.42 -9.49 -3.77
N ARG A 123 2.56 -10.63 -4.47
CA ARG A 123 2.23 -10.71 -5.89
C ARG A 123 0.76 -11.08 -6.02
N TRP A 124 0.10 -10.51 -7.01
CA TRP A 124 -1.21 -10.94 -7.45
C TRP A 124 -1.23 -11.17 -8.95
N SER A 125 -2.14 -12.06 -9.36
CA SER A 125 -2.37 -12.47 -10.74
C SER A 125 -3.71 -12.00 -11.28
N SER A 126 -4.58 -11.48 -10.43
CA SER A 126 -5.90 -11.02 -10.81
C SER A 126 -6.39 -9.88 -9.91
N GLN A 127 -7.32 -9.08 -10.42
CA GLN A 127 -8.02 -8.05 -9.65
C GLN A 127 -8.71 -8.65 -8.41
N ARG A 128 -9.22 -9.88 -8.49
CA ARG A 128 -9.86 -10.56 -7.37
C ARG A 128 -8.88 -10.91 -6.25
N ASP A 129 -7.64 -11.25 -6.59
CA ASP A 129 -6.59 -11.51 -5.60
C ASP A 129 -6.19 -10.21 -4.89
N GLN A 130 -6.13 -9.11 -5.63
CA GLN A 130 -5.90 -7.77 -5.08
C GLN A 130 -7.04 -7.34 -4.13
N GLU A 131 -8.30 -7.56 -4.50
CA GLU A 131 -9.45 -7.24 -3.64
C GLU A 131 -9.39 -8.02 -2.32
N ARG A 132 -9.13 -9.34 -2.38
CA ARG A 132 -8.96 -10.17 -1.18
C ARG A 132 -7.76 -9.76 -0.32
N ALA A 133 -6.65 -9.36 -0.95
CA ALA A 133 -5.50 -8.83 -0.24
C ALA A 133 -5.87 -7.51 0.47
N THR A 134 -6.59 -6.63 -0.22
CA THR A 134 -7.06 -5.35 0.33
C THR A 134 -7.98 -5.57 1.54
N GLU A 135 -8.98 -6.44 1.41
CA GLU A 135 -9.90 -6.80 2.51
C GLU A 135 -9.17 -7.28 3.77
N ARG A 136 -8.08 -8.04 3.60
CA ARG A 136 -7.24 -8.53 4.70
C ARG A 136 -6.60 -7.39 5.48
N TYR A 137 -6.21 -6.31 4.82
CA TYR A 137 -5.45 -5.21 5.42
C TYR A 137 -6.33 -4.05 5.89
N THR A 138 -7.60 -3.98 5.49
CA THR A 138 -8.54 -2.91 5.86
C THR A 138 -8.60 -2.66 7.37
N SER A 139 -8.69 -3.70 8.20
CA SER A 139 -8.81 -3.55 9.66
C SER A 139 -7.54 -2.99 10.30
N GLN A 140 -6.38 -3.41 9.80
CA GLN A 140 -5.07 -2.92 10.24
C GLN A 140 -4.88 -1.46 9.85
N LEU A 141 -5.19 -1.10 8.60
CA LEU A 141 -5.05 0.25 8.10
C LEU A 141 -5.97 1.23 8.86
N ALA A 142 -7.20 0.81 9.15
CA ALA A 142 -8.13 1.57 9.99
C ALA A 142 -7.59 1.76 11.42
N ALA A 143 -6.90 0.78 11.98
CA ALA A 143 -6.26 0.89 13.29
C ALA A 143 -5.11 1.92 13.26
N TYR A 144 -4.28 1.91 12.21
CA TYR A 144 -3.20 2.90 12.02
C TYR A 144 -3.73 4.31 11.85
N GLU A 145 -4.73 4.50 10.98
CA GLU A 145 -5.35 5.82 10.79
C GLU A 145 -6.01 6.31 12.09
N GLY A 146 -6.72 5.40 12.80
CA GLY A 146 -7.29 5.69 14.10
C GLY A 146 -6.24 6.04 15.16
N ALA A 147 -5.03 5.51 15.05
CA ALA A 147 -3.93 5.85 15.94
C ALA A 147 -3.35 7.24 15.64
N VAL A 148 -3.06 7.50 14.36
CA VAL A 148 -2.56 8.78 13.86
C VAL A 148 -3.53 9.92 14.19
N ARG A 149 -4.84 9.69 14.02
CA ARG A 149 -5.87 10.68 14.38
C ARG A 149 -5.86 11.05 15.86
N ARG A 150 -5.58 10.10 16.75
CA ARG A 150 -5.53 10.33 18.20
C ARG A 150 -4.24 11.03 18.62
N LEU A 151 -3.10 10.61 18.08
CA LEU A 151 -1.78 11.12 18.43
C LEU A 151 -1.56 12.54 17.89
N TYR A 152 -1.85 12.76 16.61
CA TYR A 152 -1.45 13.98 15.90
C TYR A 152 -2.61 14.93 15.60
N ARG A 153 -3.86 14.45 15.69
CA ARG A 153 -5.08 15.22 15.43
C ARG A 153 -5.03 16.04 14.12
N PRO A 154 -4.65 15.41 12.99
CA PRO A 154 -4.59 16.09 11.71
C PRO A 154 -5.99 16.56 11.28
N THR A 155 -6.05 17.65 10.52
CA THR A 155 -7.32 18.08 9.90
C THR A 155 -7.81 17.02 8.90
N VAL A 156 -6.89 16.44 8.12
CA VAL A 156 -7.16 15.38 7.16
C VAL A 156 -6.17 14.24 7.37
N SER A 157 -6.66 13.00 7.34
CA SER A 157 -5.83 11.80 7.39
C SER A 157 -6.21 10.90 6.23
N THR A 158 -5.23 10.36 5.53
CA THR A 158 -5.43 9.34 4.49
C THR A 158 -4.55 8.14 4.77
N SER A 159 -5.01 6.96 4.35
CA SER A 159 -4.30 5.71 4.54
C SER A 159 -4.30 4.92 3.23
N HIS A 160 -3.16 4.34 2.88
CA HIS A 160 -2.95 3.71 1.58
C HIS A 160 -2.18 2.39 1.71
N LEU A 161 -2.61 1.40 0.93
CA LEU A 161 -1.85 0.18 0.69
C LEU A 161 -1.06 0.35 -0.59
N LEU A 162 0.26 0.34 -0.48
CA LEU A 162 1.15 0.43 -1.64
C LEU A 162 1.70 -0.94 -1.99
N PHE A 163 1.12 -1.54 -3.03
CA PHE A 163 1.65 -2.77 -3.59
C PHE A 163 2.84 -2.46 -4.49
N VAL A 164 4.02 -2.81 -4.00
CA VAL A 164 5.28 -2.34 -4.56
C VAL A 164 5.74 -3.15 -5.76
N ARG A 165 5.15 -4.33 -6.00
CA ARG A 165 5.43 -5.17 -7.16
C ARG A 165 4.44 -4.90 -8.30
N PRO A 166 4.87 -5.07 -9.56
CA PRO A 166 3.95 -5.05 -10.68
C PRO A 166 2.97 -6.22 -10.58
N GLU A 167 1.80 -6.05 -11.17
CA GLU A 167 0.88 -7.16 -11.37
C GLU A 167 1.58 -8.21 -12.22
N THR A 168 1.47 -9.48 -11.83
CA THR A 168 2.04 -10.56 -12.63
C THR A 168 0.90 -11.16 -13.44
N PRO A 169 0.68 -10.78 -14.71
CA PRO A 169 -0.37 -11.41 -15.50
C PRO A 169 -0.07 -12.91 -15.55
N GLU A 170 -1.08 -13.73 -15.23
CA GLU A 170 -0.97 -15.17 -15.33
C GLU A 170 -0.52 -15.52 -16.76
N PHE A 171 0.45 -16.43 -16.87
CA PHE A 171 1.05 -16.85 -18.13
C PHE A 171 -0.07 -17.18 -19.13
N ALA A 172 -0.32 -16.31 -20.11
CA ALA A 172 -1.22 -16.66 -21.20
C ALA A 172 -0.65 -17.93 -21.84
N PRO A 173 -1.42 -19.03 -21.94
CA PRO A 173 -0.91 -20.24 -22.59
C PRO A 173 -0.41 -19.84 -23.98
N PRO A 174 0.73 -20.40 -24.45
CA PRO A 174 1.27 -20.06 -25.76
C PRO A 174 0.14 -20.23 -26.76
N SER A 175 -0.18 -19.15 -27.48
CA SER A 175 -1.15 -19.20 -28.56
C SER A 175 -0.73 -20.35 -29.46
N SER A 176 -1.50 -21.43 -29.43
CA SER A 176 -1.21 -22.61 -30.20
C SER A 176 -1.35 -22.24 -31.65
N GLY A 177 -0.21 -21.92 -32.27
CA GLY A 177 -0.09 -21.83 -33.71
C GLY A 177 -0.42 -23.19 -34.31
N ARG A 178 -1.63 -23.33 -34.84
CA ARG A 178 -1.92 -24.17 -36.02
C ARG A 178 -2.93 -23.46 -36.91
N SER A 179 -2.39 -22.86 -37.96
CA SER A 179 -2.86 -22.96 -39.34
C SER A 179 -4.29 -23.45 -39.58
N GLY A 180 -5.12 -22.52 -40.05
CA GLY A 180 -6.04 -22.74 -41.17
C GLY A 180 -7.39 -23.36 -40.87
N GLU A 181 -8.41 -22.54 -40.64
CA GLU A 181 -9.64 -22.59 -41.46
C GLU A 181 -10.38 -21.25 -41.38
N ARG A 182 -10.75 -20.74 -42.54
CA ARG A 182 -11.48 -19.48 -42.71
C ARG A 182 -12.95 -19.80 -42.52
N VAL A 183 -13.55 -19.44 -41.37
CA VAL A 183 -15.00 -19.55 -41.16
C VAL A 183 -15.59 -18.15 -40.97
N ALA A 184 -16.68 -17.92 -41.70
CA ALA A 184 -17.25 -16.63 -42.04
C ALA A 184 -17.79 -15.83 -40.85
N ARG A 185 -17.76 -14.49 -40.99
CA ARG A 185 -18.56 -13.55 -40.19
C ARG A 185 -20.05 -13.87 -40.34
N PRO A 186 -20.83 -13.83 -39.25
CA PRO A 186 -22.18 -13.34 -39.28
C PRO A 186 -22.23 -11.83 -38.97
N GLU A 187 -23.00 -11.10 -39.75
CA GLU A 187 -23.41 -9.70 -39.59
C GLU A 187 -24.17 -9.46 -38.26
N PRO A 188 -24.25 -8.21 -37.77
CA PRO A 188 -24.81 -7.90 -36.46
C PRO A 188 -26.34 -7.82 -36.51
N THR A 189 -27.00 -8.60 -35.66
CA THR A 189 -28.46 -8.48 -35.43
C THR A 189 -28.70 -8.46 -33.92
N GLY A 190 -29.37 -7.42 -33.42
CA GLY A 190 -30.03 -7.48 -32.12
C GLY A 190 -29.62 -6.39 -31.13
N GLN A 191 -30.20 -5.22 -31.33
CA GLN A 191 -30.46 -4.21 -30.32
C GLN A 191 -31.21 -4.85 -29.13
N LEU A 192 -30.75 -4.63 -27.90
CA LEU A 192 -31.50 -4.94 -26.69
C LEU A 192 -31.51 -3.70 -25.80
N GLU A 193 -32.57 -2.92 -25.98
CA GLU A 193 -33.02 -1.92 -25.02
C GLU A 193 -33.66 -2.66 -23.83
N LEU A 194 -33.30 -2.26 -22.61
CA LEU A 194 -34.09 -2.57 -21.42
C LEU A 194 -34.41 -1.25 -20.73
N PHE A 195 -35.63 -0.78 -20.99
CA PHE A 195 -36.34 0.14 -20.12
C PHE A 195 -36.80 -0.62 -18.86
N GLY A 196 -36.76 0.09 -17.74
CA GLY A 196 -37.30 -0.33 -16.46
C GLY A 196 -37.28 0.88 -15.52
N ASP A 197 -38.19 1.81 -15.80
CA ASP A 197 -38.48 2.97 -14.97
C ASP A 197 -39.21 2.56 -13.67
N ASP A 198 -38.89 3.34 -12.63
CA ASP A 198 -39.72 3.80 -11.52
C ASP A 198 -40.34 2.79 -10.53
N GLU A 199 -40.05 2.97 -9.24
CA GLU A 199 -40.99 3.69 -8.37
C GLU A 199 -40.25 4.19 -7.11
N THR A 200 -40.22 5.51 -6.99
CA THR A 200 -40.00 6.22 -5.73
C THR A 200 -41.36 6.78 -5.33
N LEU A 201 -41.85 6.44 -4.13
CA LEU A 201 -42.61 7.33 -3.24
C LEU A 201 -42.56 6.77 -1.81
#